data_AF-X0ME01-F1
#
_entry.id   AF-X0ME01-F1
#
_cell.length_a   1.000
_cell.length_b   1.000
_cell.length_c   1.000
_cell.angle_alpha   90.00
_cell.angle_beta   90.00
_cell.angle_gamma   90.00
#
_symmetry.space_group_name_H-M   'P 1'
#
loop_
_entity.id
_entity.type
_entity.pdbx_description
1 polymer ?
#
loop_
_entity_poly.entity_id
_entity_poly.type
_entity_poly.pdbx_seq_one_letter_code
_entity_poly.pdbx_strand_id
1 'polypeptide(L)'
;MHSLLRATTAILGWAAAATAYDVTWDDNKSIEKAAGQAAFGLVSYYTGNNTGDTPGNLPDPYYWWEAGAMFGTLVDYWWLTGDDSYNTITKQAMIHQAGTDGDYMPDNQTMTEGNDDQGFWAMAAMSAAEHQFPDPPEDTPGWLAQVQAVFNEYVSRWDADYCGGGMRWQIFKWNTGFDYKNAISNGCFFNVASRLALYTGNDTYADWAEKLWKWHEDSGIITDKFAVQDGVHISDAKGKKCTDIDKTQWSYNTGIFLHGAAVMYNLTSSDSWKKRADGLLDDVFNKFVKDEIIYEQFCEPHKQCSQDQQSFKGYLARWLAATTQLYSSTNDKIMKLIKTSAQAAAKICTGSPTEGYKGPAGTACGFSWTTGSFDGSVGVGPQMNALSILMYTLVESAKGPVTSKTGGTSKGNPGGGNTDINDNDGTPPLKDITTADKAGAGILTFLFLAGVIGGVSFLVIDF
;
A
#
# COMPACT_ATOMS: atom_id res chain seq x y z
N MET A 1 48.55 54.34 -2.08
CA MET A 1 47.20 54.74 -2.52
C MET A 1 46.87 53.99 -3.80
N HIS A 2 46.27 52.81 -3.72
CA HIS A 2 45.52 52.21 -4.83
C HIS A 2 44.42 51.31 -4.27
N SER A 3 43.23 51.60 -4.79
CA SER A 3 41.90 51.04 -4.62
C SER A 3 41.78 49.56 -4.27
N LEU A 4 40.95 49.25 -3.27
CA LEU A 4 40.21 48.00 -3.15
C LEU A 4 38.76 48.35 -2.80
N LEU A 5 37.92 48.45 -3.84
CA LEU A 5 36.47 48.43 -3.70
C LEU A 5 36.08 47.11 -3.04
N ARG A 6 35.55 47.17 -1.81
CA ARG A 6 34.78 46.08 -1.23
C ARG A 6 33.40 46.08 -1.88
N ALA A 7 33.15 45.12 -2.75
CA ALA A 7 31.81 44.74 -3.15
C ALA A 7 31.13 44.06 -1.96
N THR A 8 30.24 44.78 -1.27
CA THR A 8 29.29 44.18 -0.33
C THR A 8 28.18 43.52 -1.14
N THR A 9 28.31 42.22 -1.39
CA THR A 9 27.21 41.38 -1.88
C THR A 9 26.20 41.25 -0.76
N ALA A 10 25.10 42.01 -0.85
CA ALA A 10 23.94 41.81 0.00
C ALA A 10 23.29 40.47 -0.39
N ILE A 11 23.56 39.42 0.39
CA ILE A 11 22.80 38.18 0.35
C ILE A 11 21.42 38.52 0.89
N LEU A 12 20.46 38.75 -0.02
CA LEU A 12 19.04 38.73 0.30
C LEU A 12 18.68 37.29 0.68
N GLY A 13 18.87 36.96 1.96
CA GLY A 13 18.33 35.76 2.55
C GLY A 13 16.81 35.89 2.57
N TRP A 14 16.14 35.32 1.57
CA TRP A 14 14.76 34.87 1.72
C TRP A 14 14.76 33.67 2.68
N ALA A 15 14.91 33.94 3.97
CA ALA A 15 14.36 33.06 4.97
C ALA A 15 12.84 33.25 4.88
N ALA A 16 12.20 32.54 3.97
CA ALA A 16 10.78 32.30 4.09
C ALA A 16 10.62 31.57 5.42
N ALA A 17 10.23 32.29 6.47
CA ALA A 17 9.75 31.67 7.69
C ALA A 17 8.56 30.82 7.26
N ALA A 18 8.77 29.51 7.08
CA ALA A 18 7.67 28.62 6.79
C ALA A 18 6.75 28.68 8.01
N THR A 19 5.56 29.22 7.80
CA THR A 19 4.54 29.28 8.82
C THR A 19 4.01 27.88 9.04
N ALA A 20 3.63 27.56 10.27
CA ALA A 20 2.81 26.39 10.59
C ALA A 20 1.61 26.29 9.64
N TYR A 21 0.97 25.12 9.59
CA TYR A 21 -0.18 24.86 8.74
C TYR A 21 -1.33 25.79 9.14
N ASP A 22 -1.48 26.89 8.39
CA ASP A 22 -2.55 27.86 8.55
C ASP A 22 -3.64 27.52 7.54
N VAL A 23 -4.72 26.91 8.04
CA VAL A 23 -5.78 26.33 7.21
C VAL A 23 -7.10 27.04 7.47
N THR A 24 -7.63 27.65 6.41
CA THR A 24 -9.00 28.14 6.35
C THR A 24 -9.90 27.02 5.84
N TRP A 25 -10.61 26.34 6.74
CA TRP A 25 -11.32 25.07 6.47
C TRP A 25 -12.55 25.17 5.58
N ASP A 26 -12.95 26.37 5.21
CA ASP A 26 -14.01 26.72 4.26
C ASP A 26 -13.48 27.22 2.92
N ASP A 27 -12.15 27.20 2.71
CA ASP A 27 -11.48 27.51 1.45
C ASP A 27 -10.66 26.32 0.95
N ASN A 28 -11.14 25.67 -0.12
CA ASN A 28 -10.45 24.55 -0.75
C ASN A 28 -9.01 24.89 -1.14
N LYS A 29 -8.72 26.13 -1.60
CA LYS A 29 -7.35 26.51 -1.95
C LYS A 29 -6.43 26.59 -0.74
N SER A 30 -6.97 26.98 0.41
CA SER A 30 -6.23 26.96 1.66
C SER A 30 -5.90 25.53 2.09
N ILE A 31 -6.84 24.59 1.91
CA ILE A 31 -6.64 23.18 2.22
C ILE A 31 -5.64 22.55 1.23
N GLU A 32 -5.79 22.78 -0.07
CA GLU A 32 -4.85 22.34 -1.11
C GLU A 32 -3.43 22.82 -0.83
N LYS A 33 -3.26 24.10 -0.44
CA LYS A 33 -1.96 24.64 -0.06
C LYS A 33 -1.35 23.90 1.14
N ALA A 34 -2.15 23.62 2.17
CA ALA A 34 -1.71 22.89 3.35
C ALA A 34 -1.35 21.44 3.01
N ALA A 35 -2.17 20.77 2.19
CA ALA A 35 -1.88 19.44 1.67
C ALA A 35 -0.58 19.44 0.85
N GLY A 36 -0.34 20.43 0.00
CA GLY A 36 0.90 20.56 -0.77
C GLY A 36 2.14 20.76 0.10
N GLN A 37 2.02 21.49 1.23
CA GLN A 37 3.09 21.56 2.23
C GLN A 37 3.37 20.19 2.86
N ALA A 38 2.31 19.44 3.22
CA ALA A 38 2.48 18.08 3.76
C ALA A 38 3.06 17.12 2.74
N ALA A 39 2.63 17.20 1.47
CA ALA A 39 3.14 16.39 0.37
C ALA A 39 4.61 16.66 0.09
N PHE A 40 5.03 17.93 0.10
CA PHE A 40 6.45 18.28 0.00
C PHE A 40 7.25 17.68 1.16
N GLY A 41 6.74 17.80 2.38
CA GLY A 41 7.35 17.19 3.57
C GLY A 41 7.49 15.67 3.45
N LEU A 42 6.44 15.00 2.94
CA LEU A 42 6.41 13.55 2.73
C LEU A 42 7.41 13.12 1.65
N VAL A 43 7.39 13.77 0.48
CA VAL A 43 8.27 13.45 -0.65
C VAL A 43 9.74 13.74 -0.33
N SER A 44 10.02 14.62 0.64
CA SER A 44 11.40 14.88 1.12
C SER A 44 12.05 13.65 1.79
N TYR A 45 11.29 12.61 2.14
CA TYR A 45 11.82 11.33 2.61
C TYR A 45 12.23 10.39 1.47
N TYR A 46 11.67 10.57 0.27
CA TYR A 46 11.89 9.68 -0.85
C TYR A 46 13.21 9.97 -1.55
N THR A 47 14.01 8.93 -1.76
CA THR A 47 15.31 9.02 -2.45
C THR A 47 15.36 8.18 -3.72
N GLY A 48 14.38 7.30 -3.98
CA GLY A 48 14.38 6.37 -5.11
C GLY A 48 14.42 7.01 -6.51
N ASN A 49 14.26 8.33 -6.64
CA ASN A 49 14.44 9.08 -7.88
C ASN A 49 15.86 9.64 -8.07
N ASN A 50 16.77 9.48 -7.11
CA ASN A 50 18.17 9.88 -7.27
C ASN A 50 18.93 8.86 -8.13
N THR A 51 19.96 9.33 -8.82
CA THR A 51 20.87 8.45 -9.56
C THR A 51 21.56 7.46 -8.61
N GLY A 52 21.35 6.16 -8.87
CA GLY A 52 21.95 5.07 -8.09
C GLY A 52 21.03 4.47 -7.03
N ASP A 53 19.91 5.12 -6.72
CA ASP A 53 18.86 4.58 -5.85
C ASP A 53 17.86 3.73 -6.67
N THR A 54 16.97 3.01 -5.97
CA THR A 54 15.95 2.14 -6.58
C THR A 54 14.57 2.83 -6.56
N PRO A 55 13.94 3.11 -7.71
CA PRO A 55 12.63 3.72 -7.75
C PRO A 55 11.60 2.88 -7.00
N GLY A 56 10.78 3.52 -6.17
CA GLY A 56 9.78 2.81 -5.36
C GLY A 56 10.28 2.26 -4.02
N ASN A 57 11.56 2.44 -3.67
CA ASN A 57 12.05 2.17 -2.33
C ASN A 57 12.16 3.46 -1.50
N LEU A 58 11.71 3.38 -0.26
CA LEU A 58 12.06 4.35 0.77
C LEU A 58 13.37 3.93 1.46
N PRO A 59 14.16 4.89 1.98
CA PRO A 59 15.35 4.56 2.75
C PRO A 59 14.98 3.91 4.10
N ASP A 60 15.98 3.33 4.79
CA ASP A 60 15.79 2.87 6.17
C ASP A 60 15.15 3.97 7.05
N PRO A 61 14.24 3.61 7.97
CA PRO A 61 13.87 2.25 8.38
C PRO A 61 12.56 1.73 7.75
N TYR A 62 12.15 2.27 6.60
CA TYR A 62 10.82 2.00 6.04
C TYR A 62 10.80 0.71 5.22
N TYR A 63 9.77 -0.11 5.41
CA TYR A 63 9.57 -1.32 4.63
C TYR A 63 9.02 -1.00 3.24
N TRP A 64 9.22 -1.94 2.31
CA TRP A 64 8.86 -1.78 0.90
C TRP A 64 7.37 -1.45 0.67
N TRP A 65 6.46 -2.06 1.43
CA TRP A 65 5.03 -1.80 1.33
C TRP A 65 4.64 -0.36 1.70
N GLU A 66 5.37 0.27 2.65
CA GLU A 66 5.08 1.64 3.07
C GLU A 66 5.34 2.63 1.93
N ALA A 67 6.29 2.30 1.03
CA ALA A 67 6.49 3.05 -0.20
C ALA A 67 5.29 2.92 -1.14
N GLY A 68 4.74 1.71 -1.31
CA GLY A 68 3.50 1.49 -2.07
C GLY A 68 2.32 2.29 -1.51
N ALA A 69 2.20 2.33 -0.19
CA ALA A 69 1.19 3.15 0.50
C ALA A 69 1.41 4.66 0.31
N MET A 70 2.67 5.12 0.34
CA MET A 70 3.03 6.51 0.04
C MET A 70 2.66 6.89 -1.39
N PHE A 71 3.00 6.07 -2.38
CA PHE A 71 2.63 6.35 -3.77
C PHE A 71 1.12 6.29 -4.00
N GLY A 72 0.42 5.37 -3.32
CA GLY A 72 -1.05 5.38 -3.28
C GLY A 72 -1.61 6.68 -2.71
N THR A 73 -0.97 7.27 -1.70
CA THR A 73 -1.35 8.57 -1.14
C THR A 73 -1.07 9.71 -2.13
N LEU A 74 0.01 9.65 -2.90
CA LEU A 74 0.33 10.66 -3.92
C LEU A 74 -0.60 10.61 -5.13
N VAL A 75 -1.13 9.43 -5.49
CA VAL A 75 -2.22 9.29 -6.47
C VAL A 75 -3.47 10.04 -5.98
N ASP A 76 -3.86 9.82 -4.72
CA ASP A 76 -5.03 10.48 -4.13
C ASP A 76 -4.81 11.99 -3.97
N TYR A 77 -3.59 12.43 -3.65
CA TYR A 77 -3.21 13.84 -3.60
C TYR A 77 -3.44 14.53 -4.95
N TRP A 78 -2.94 13.94 -6.04
CA TRP A 78 -3.18 14.47 -7.38
C TRP A 78 -4.68 14.49 -7.71
N TRP A 79 -5.41 13.43 -7.39
CA TRP A 79 -6.86 13.34 -7.64
C TRP A 79 -7.64 14.45 -6.93
N LEU A 80 -7.31 14.74 -5.68
CA LEU A 80 -8.05 15.68 -4.83
C LEU A 80 -7.64 17.13 -5.02
N THR A 81 -6.39 17.40 -5.40
CA THR A 81 -5.86 18.78 -5.50
C THR A 81 -5.59 19.22 -6.94
N GLY A 82 -5.47 18.28 -7.87
CA GLY A 82 -5.04 18.54 -9.25
C GLY A 82 -3.55 18.87 -9.41
N ASP A 83 -2.76 18.88 -8.33
CA ASP A 83 -1.32 19.12 -8.38
C ASP A 83 -0.58 17.88 -8.92
N ASP A 84 0.09 18.04 -10.06
CA ASP A 84 0.80 16.98 -10.77
C ASP A 84 2.30 16.92 -10.46
N SER A 85 2.79 17.72 -9.50
CA SER A 85 4.22 17.85 -9.15
C SER A 85 4.91 16.52 -8.87
N TYR A 86 4.16 15.53 -8.36
CA TYR A 86 4.69 14.22 -7.96
C TYR A 86 4.27 13.07 -8.89
N ASN A 87 3.54 13.35 -9.97
CA ASN A 87 3.03 12.31 -10.87
C ASN A 87 4.16 11.52 -11.55
N THR A 88 5.23 12.20 -11.93
CA THR A 88 6.38 11.57 -12.59
C THR A 88 7.06 10.54 -11.69
N ILE A 89 7.38 10.91 -10.43
CA ILE A 89 8.03 9.99 -9.49
C ILE A 89 7.10 8.85 -9.07
N THR A 90 5.80 9.15 -8.91
CA THR A 90 4.78 8.17 -8.52
C THR A 90 4.61 7.12 -9.60
N LYS A 91 4.45 7.55 -10.86
CA LYS A 91 4.37 6.65 -12.01
C LYS A 91 5.64 5.82 -12.18
N GLN A 92 6.81 6.45 -12.07
CA GLN A 92 8.09 5.74 -12.19
C GLN A 92 8.23 4.64 -11.13
N ALA A 93 7.95 4.96 -9.86
CA ALA A 93 8.04 4.03 -8.75
C ALA A 93 7.07 2.84 -8.90
N MET A 94 5.79 3.13 -9.15
CA MET A 94 4.76 2.10 -9.29
C MET A 94 5.02 1.18 -10.48
N ILE A 95 5.49 1.70 -11.62
CA ILE A 95 5.87 0.87 -12.77
C ILE A 95 7.09 0.01 -12.46
N HIS A 96 8.11 0.59 -11.83
CA HIS A 96 9.35 -0.12 -11.52
C HIS A 96 9.09 -1.31 -10.58
N GLN A 97 8.29 -1.09 -9.54
CA GLN A 97 7.99 -2.11 -8.55
C GLN A 97 6.99 -3.16 -9.03
N ALA A 98 6.17 -2.85 -10.04
CA ALA A 98 5.30 -3.85 -10.68
C ALA A 98 6.08 -4.89 -11.49
N GLY A 99 7.32 -4.58 -11.90
CA GLY A 99 8.14 -5.48 -12.70
C GLY A 99 7.60 -5.70 -14.12
N THR A 100 8.20 -6.65 -14.84
CA THR A 100 7.78 -7.02 -16.20
C THR A 100 6.46 -7.76 -16.23
N ASP A 101 6.20 -8.57 -15.20
CA ASP A 101 4.99 -9.37 -15.08
C ASP A 101 3.78 -8.54 -14.60
N GLY A 102 4.05 -7.34 -14.06
CA GLY A 102 3.04 -6.38 -13.65
C GLY A 102 2.33 -6.78 -12.36
N ASP A 103 2.95 -7.62 -11.54
CA ASP A 103 2.33 -8.28 -10.39
C ASP A 103 2.81 -7.75 -9.04
N TYR A 104 3.76 -6.80 -9.02
CA TYR A 104 4.36 -6.33 -7.77
C TYR A 104 5.05 -7.44 -6.96
N MET A 105 5.70 -8.38 -7.63
CA MET A 105 6.58 -9.38 -7.00
C MET A 105 8.06 -9.21 -7.41
N PRO A 106 8.71 -8.08 -7.08
CA PRO A 106 10.11 -7.88 -7.44
C PRO A 106 11.04 -8.84 -6.68
N ASP A 107 11.91 -9.56 -7.38
CA ASP A 107 12.88 -10.52 -6.82
C ASP A 107 13.65 -10.02 -5.58
N ASN A 108 13.97 -8.72 -5.57
CA ASN A 108 14.73 -8.08 -4.48
C ASN A 108 13.96 -8.00 -3.15
N GLN A 109 12.65 -8.25 -3.13
CA GLN A 109 11.80 -8.15 -1.93
C GLN A 109 11.40 -9.51 -1.35
N THR A 110 11.78 -10.63 -1.99
CA THR A 110 11.41 -12.00 -1.61
C THR A 110 11.63 -12.38 -0.13
N MET A 111 12.59 -11.75 0.54
CA MET A 111 12.90 -12.00 1.96
C MET A 111 11.95 -11.29 2.96
N THR A 112 11.17 -10.32 2.49
CA THR A 112 10.28 -9.50 3.33
C THR A 112 8.85 -9.44 2.81
N GLU A 113 8.60 -9.90 1.59
CA GLU A 113 7.32 -9.75 0.90
C GLU A 113 6.21 -10.67 1.44
N GLY A 114 5.20 -10.03 2.05
CA GLY A 114 3.91 -10.62 2.36
C GLY A 114 2.85 -10.30 1.30
N ASN A 115 1.71 -10.99 1.41
CA ASN A 115 0.55 -10.73 0.56
C ASN A 115 -0.04 -9.34 0.83
N ASP A 116 0.06 -8.83 2.05
CA ASP A 116 -0.29 -7.47 2.41
C ASP A 116 0.64 -6.45 1.75
N ASP A 117 1.96 -6.70 1.72
CA ASP A 117 2.93 -5.83 1.04
C ASP A 117 2.57 -5.62 -0.43
N GLN A 118 2.39 -6.73 -1.17
CA GLN A 118 1.92 -6.73 -2.56
C GLN A 118 0.58 -5.99 -2.70
N GLY A 119 -0.30 -6.15 -1.70
CA GLY A 119 -1.63 -5.57 -1.68
C GLY A 119 -1.66 -4.05 -1.60
N PHE A 120 -0.75 -3.43 -0.85
CA PHE A 120 -0.66 -1.97 -0.80
C PHE A 120 -0.29 -1.36 -2.15
N TRP A 121 0.59 -2.01 -2.91
CA TRP A 121 0.90 -1.62 -4.28
C TRP A 121 -0.27 -1.82 -5.24
N ALA A 122 -0.92 -2.99 -5.16
CA ALA A 122 -2.13 -3.26 -5.96
C ALA A 122 -3.25 -2.25 -5.68
N MET A 123 -3.47 -1.88 -4.41
CA MET A 123 -4.47 -0.87 -4.05
C MET A 123 -4.09 0.53 -4.54
N ALA A 124 -2.80 0.86 -4.61
CA ALA A 124 -2.33 2.10 -5.25
C ALA A 124 -2.64 2.09 -6.76
N ALA A 125 -2.32 1.00 -7.47
CA ALA A 125 -2.66 0.82 -8.88
C ALA A 125 -4.18 0.86 -9.14
N MET A 126 -4.97 0.25 -8.25
CA MET A 126 -6.44 0.30 -8.37
C MET A 126 -6.97 1.73 -8.25
N SER A 127 -6.38 2.53 -7.34
CA SER A 127 -6.77 3.95 -7.18
C SER A 127 -6.33 4.77 -8.39
N ALA A 128 -5.17 4.45 -8.98
CA ALA A 128 -4.71 5.06 -10.22
C ALA A 128 -5.68 4.80 -11.38
N ALA A 129 -6.22 3.58 -11.51
CA ALA A 129 -7.25 3.25 -12.49
C ALA A 129 -8.58 3.98 -12.22
N GLU A 130 -9.05 3.97 -10.96
CA GLU A 130 -10.31 4.59 -10.53
C GLU A 130 -10.34 6.11 -10.64
N HIS A 131 -9.18 6.77 -10.53
CA HIS A 131 -9.10 8.23 -10.56
C HIS A 131 -8.51 8.77 -11.86
N GLN A 132 -8.32 7.91 -12.88
CA GLN A 132 -7.75 8.29 -14.18
C GLN A 132 -6.35 8.92 -14.06
N PHE A 133 -5.55 8.41 -13.12
CA PHE A 133 -4.14 8.80 -13.01
C PHE A 133 -3.41 8.52 -14.33
N PRO A 134 -2.45 9.36 -14.76
CA PRO A 134 -1.80 9.20 -16.06
C PRO A 134 -1.33 7.78 -16.34
N ASP A 135 -1.81 7.21 -17.45
CA ASP A 135 -1.57 5.81 -17.78
C ASP A 135 -0.06 5.51 -17.98
N PRO A 136 0.37 4.26 -17.72
CA PRO A 136 1.70 3.79 -18.09
C PRO A 136 1.96 3.88 -19.60
N PRO A 137 3.23 3.85 -20.03
CA PRO A 137 3.58 3.66 -21.44
C PRO A 137 2.92 2.40 -22.05
N GLU A 138 2.69 2.39 -23.36
CA GLU A 138 1.93 1.31 -24.03
C GLU A 138 2.57 -0.08 -23.94
N ASP A 139 3.88 -0.16 -23.73
CA ASP A 139 4.67 -1.38 -23.57
C ASP A 139 4.75 -1.87 -22.11
N THR A 140 4.12 -1.15 -21.18
CA THR A 140 4.04 -1.50 -19.76
C THR A 140 2.62 -1.95 -19.42
N PRO A 141 2.41 -2.94 -18.52
CA PRO A 141 1.08 -3.28 -18.03
C PRO A 141 0.34 -2.03 -17.50
N GLY A 142 -0.92 -1.84 -17.92
CA GLY A 142 -1.76 -0.78 -17.39
C GLY A 142 -2.09 -0.98 -15.90
N TRP A 143 -2.47 0.08 -15.19
CA TRP A 143 -2.86 0.00 -13.77
C TRP A 143 -3.91 -1.08 -13.51
N LEU A 144 -4.95 -1.18 -14.34
CA LEU A 144 -5.96 -2.24 -14.22
C LEU A 144 -5.37 -3.63 -14.44
N ALA A 145 -4.46 -3.80 -15.40
CA ALA A 145 -3.78 -5.07 -15.64
C ALA A 145 -2.94 -5.50 -14.44
N GLN A 146 -2.25 -4.56 -13.79
CA GLN A 146 -1.43 -4.84 -12.62
C GLN A 146 -2.29 -5.32 -11.44
N VAL A 147 -3.45 -4.70 -11.22
CA VAL A 147 -4.40 -5.13 -10.17
C VAL A 147 -4.97 -6.52 -10.47
N GLN A 148 -5.27 -6.82 -11.73
CA GLN A 148 -5.78 -8.13 -12.15
C GLN A 148 -4.73 -9.24 -11.98
N ALA A 149 -3.46 -8.93 -12.22
CA ALA A 149 -2.34 -9.84 -11.95
C ALA A 149 -2.30 -10.26 -10.48
N VAL A 150 -2.27 -9.27 -9.57
CA VAL A 150 -2.25 -9.52 -8.12
C VAL A 150 -3.50 -10.30 -7.65
N PHE A 151 -4.69 -9.96 -8.19
CA PHE A 151 -5.90 -10.73 -7.87
C PHE A 151 -5.77 -12.21 -8.24
N ASN A 152 -5.25 -12.52 -9.43
CA ASN A 152 -5.10 -13.89 -9.90
C ASN A 152 -4.12 -14.69 -9.02
N GLU A 153 -3.07 -14.04 -8.54
CA GLU A 153 -2.11 -14.64 -7.60
C GLU A 153 -2.69 -14.87 -6.22
N TYR A 154 -3.47 -13.91 -5.70
CA TYR A 154 -4.22 -14.13 -4.46
C TYR A 154 -5.18 -15.32 -4.56
N VAL A 155 -5.83 -15.48 -5.71
CA VAL A 155 -6.66 -16.65 -5.98
C VAL A 155 -5.84 -17.94 -5.93
N SER A 156 -4.64 -17.97 -6.52
CA SER A 156 -3.79 -19.18 -6.52
C SER A 156 -3.24 -19.51 -5.13
N ARG A 157 -3.03 -18.50 -4.28
CA ARG A 157 -2.53 -18.63 -2.90
C ARG A 157 -3.61 -18.89 -1.86
N TRP A 158 -4.89 -18.96 -2.24
CA TRP A 158 -5.97 -19.29 -1.32
C TRP A 158 -5.78 -20.69 -0.70
N ASP A 159 -5.43 -20.73 0.58
CA ASP A 159 -5.13 -21.99 1.27
C ASP A 159 -6.40 -22.57 1.94
N ALA A 160 -7.07 -23.47 1.23
CA ALA A 160 -8.24 -24.19 1.72
C ALA A 160 -7.91 -25.34 2.70
N ASP A 161 -6.64 -25.75 2.79
CA ASP A 161 -6.21 -26.90 3.59
C ASP A 161 -6.18 -26.58 5.10
N TYR A 162 -5.90 -25.32 5.44
CA TYR A 162 -5.82 -24.85 6.83
C TYR A 162 -6.85 -23.75 7.09
N CYS A 163 -7.46 -23.79 8.28
CA CYS A 163 -8.47 -22.80 8.72
C CYS A 163 -9.70 -22.69 7.81
N GLY A 164 -9.98 -23.70 6.97
CA GLY A 164 -11.11 -23.68 6.04
C GLY A 164 -11.01 -22.64 4.91
N GLY A 165 -9.82 -22.11 4.65
CA GLY A 165 -9.60 -21.01 3.72
C GLY A 165 -8.63 -19.95 4.25
N GLY A 166 -8.58 -18.82 3.57
CA GLY A 166 -7.75 -17.67 3.91
C GLY A 166 -6.36 -17.76 3.30
N MET A 167 -5.84 -16.61 2.89
CA MET A 167 -4.43 -16.44 2.54
C MET A 167 -3.59 -16.34 3.81
N ARG A 168 -2.35 -16.79 3.69
CA ARG A 168 -1.31 -16.56 4.71
C ARG A 168 -0.80 -15.14 4.61
N TRP A 169 -0.20 -14.66 5.69
CA TRP A 169 0.49 -13.38 5.71
C TRP A 169 1.61 -13.38 4.65
N GLN A 170 2.56 -14.31 4.80
CA GLN A 170 3.71 -14.40 3.90
C GLN A 170 3.40 -15.12 2.59
N ILE A 171 4.03 -14.69 1.50
CA ILE A 171 3.98 -15.36 0.18
C ILE A 171 4.89 -16.60 0.20
N PHE A 172 6.13 -16.40 0.65
CA PHE A 172 7.17 -17.41 0.60
C PHE A 172 7.25 -18.25 1.87
N LYS A 173 7.40 -19.57 1.71
CA LYS A 173 7.33 -20.54 2.82
C LYS A 173 8.42 -20.38 3.88
N TRP A 174 9.56 -19.78 3.53
CA TRP A 174 10.69 -19.56 4.45
C TRP A 174 10.56 -18.26 5.25
N ASN A 175 9.64 -17.38 4.92
CA ASN A 175 9.46 -16.13 5.65
C ASN A 175 8.78 -16.40 7.00
N THR A 176 9.23 -15.67 8.02
CA THR A 176 8.62 -15.73 9.35
C THR A 176 7.20 -15.21 9.29
N GLY A 177 6.24 -15.95 9.87
CA GLY A 177 4.81 -15.61 9.80
C GLY A 177 4.07 -16.29 8.65
N PHE A 178 4.71 -17.18 7.88
CA PHE A 178 4.00 -18.04 6.91
C PHE A 178 2.94 -18.93 7.58
N ASP A 179 3.07 -19.22 8.86
CA ASP A 179 2.09 -19.95 9.68
C ASP A 179 0.93 -19.06 10.18
N TYR A 180 0.90 -17.77 9.84
CA TYR A 180 -0.11 -16.83 10.28
C TYR A 180 -1.04 -16.43 9.12
N LYS A 181 -2.36 -16.43 9.35
CA LYS A 181 -3.36 -15.91 8.41
C LYS A 181 -3.95 -14.64 9.01
N ASN A 182 -3.46 -13.48 8.56
CA ASN A 182 -3.84 -12.19 9.12
C ASN A 182 -5.01 -11.55 8.38
N ALA A 183 -5.65 -10.59 9.05
CA ALA A 183 -6.76 -9.81 8.53
C ALA A 183 -6.31 -8.88 7.39
N ILE A 184 -5.10 -8.32 7.45
CA ILE A 184 -4.65 -7.34 6.46
C ILE A 184 -4.40 -7.97 5.08
N SER A 185 -3.70 -9.11 4.96
CA SER A 185 -3.45 -9.75 3.67
C SER A 185 -4.76 -10.16 3.00
N ASN A 186 -5.68 -10.73 3.78
CA ASN A 186 -7.00 -11.11 3.28
C ASN A 186 -7.92 -9.89 3.05
N GLY A 187 -7.71 -8.80 3.79
CA GLY A 187 -8.35 -7.51 3.61
C GLY A 187 -7.93 -6.83 2.31
N CYS A 188 -6.64 -6.88 1.96
CA CYS A 188 -6.13 -6.43 0.66
C CYS A 188 -6.79 -7.20 -0.49
N PHE A 189 -6.89 -8.53 -0.37
CA PHE A 189 -7.59 -9.33 -1.36
C PHE A 189 -9.08 -8.97 -1.45
N PHE A 190 -9.76 -8.78 -0.32
CA PHE A 190 -11.17 -8.36 -0.30
C PHE A 190 -11.36 -6.97 -0.92
N ASN A 191 -10.45 -6.04 -0.64
CA ASN A 191 -10.46 -4.69 -1.20
C ASN A 191 -10.28 -4.72 -2.73
N VAL A 192 -9.27 -5.42 -3.22
CA VAL A 192 -8.99 -5.59 -4.65
C VAL A 192 -10.16 -6.28 -5.35
N ALA A 193 -10.68 -7.37 -4.79
CA ALA A 193 -11.80 -8.12 -5.37
C ALA A 193 -13.07 -7.26 -5.48
N SER A 194 -13.49 -6.61 -4.40
CA SER A 194 -14.69 -5.77 -4.41
C SER A 194 -14.57 -4.60 -5.40
N ARG A 195 -13.40 -3.93 -5.45
CA ARG A 195 -13.15 -2.80 -6.37
C ARG A 195 -13.06 -3.23 -7.83
N LEU A 196 -12.41 -4.36 -8.12
CA LEU A 196 -12.43 -4.95 -9.47
C LEU A 196 -13.85 -5.32 -9.90
N ALA A 197 -14.67 -5.85 -8.99
CA ALA A 197 -16.07 -6.15 -9.28
C ALA A 197 -16.84 -4.90 -9.70
N LEU A 198 -16.71 -3.80 -8.96
CA LEU A 198 -17.36 -2.53 -9.29
C LEU A 198 -16.81 -1.92 -10.59
N TYR A 199 -15.49 -1.91 -10.76
CA TYR A 199 -14.85 -1.27 -11.92
C TYR A 199 -15.14 -2.02 -13.23
N THR A 200 -15.12 -3.35 -13.21
CA THR A 200 -15.24 -4.19 -14.41
C THR A 200 -16.67 -4.69 -14.65
N GLY A 201 -17.49 -4.80 -13.60
CA GLY A 201 -18.79 -5.47 -13.65
C GLY A 201 -18.70 -6.98 -13.87
N ASN A 202 -17.57 -7.62 -13.52
CA ASN A 202 -17.39 -9.07 -13.60
C ASN A 202 -17.70 -9.72 -12.24
N ASP A 203 -18.71 -10.57 -12.23
CA ASP A 203 -19.23 -11.24 -11.03
C ASP A 203 -18.21 -12.15 -10.33
N THR A 204 -17.20 -12.66 -11.05
CA THR A 204 -16.15 -13.50 -10.45
C THR A 204 -15.45 -12.78 -9.30
N TYR A 205 -15.18 -11.47 -9.46
CA TYR A 205 -14.55 -10.68 -8.41
C TYR A 205 -15.49 -10.50 -7.19
N ALA A 206 -16.79 -10.31 -7.44
CA ALA A 206 -17.80 -10.19 -6.39
C ALA A 206 -17.98 -11.52 -5.62
N ASP A 207 -17.94 -12.66 -6.31
CA ASP A 207 -18.00 -13.99 -5.71
C ASP A 207 -16.82 -14.24 -4.76
N TRP A 208 -15.62 -13.81 -5.16
CA TRP A 208 -14.45 -13.85 -4.29
C TRP A 208 -14.58 -12.92 -3.08
N ALA A 209 -15.13 -11.72 -3.26
CA ALA A 209 -15.38 -10.80 -2.16
C ALA A 209 -16.36 -11.40 -1.12
N GLU A 210 -17.44 -12.05 -1.55
CA GLU A 210 -18.36 -12.78 -0.65
C GLU A 210 -17.68 -13.96 0.04
N LYS A 211 -16.87 -14.75 -0.70
CA LYS A 211 -16.11 -15.88 -0.14
C LYS A 211 -15.13 -15.42 0.95
N LEU A 212 -14.42 -14.32 0.71
CA LEU A 212 -13.49 -13.72 1.66
C LEU A 212 -14.22 -13.23 2.91
N TRP A 213 -15.31 -12.51 2.76
CA TRP A 213 -16.11 -12.05 3.90
C TRP A 213 -16.58 -13.23 4.76
N LYS A 214 -17.17 -14.23 4.13
CA LYS A 214 -17.66 -15.43 4.80
C LYS A 214 -16.55 -16.13 5.58
N TRP A 215 -15.34 -16.23 5.01
CA TRP A 215 -14.22 -16.84 5.72
C TRP A 215 -13.82 -16.06 6.98
N HIS A 216 -13.83 -14.72 6.94
CA HIS A 216 -13.50 -13.91 8.12
C HIS A 216 -14.54 -14.05 9.24
N GLU A 217 -15.83 -14.17 8.90
CA GLU A 217 -16.89 -14.47 9.88
C GLU A 217 -16.71 -15.89 10.46
N ASP A 218 -16.50 -16.89 9.59
CA ASP A 218 -16.39 -18.29 9.99
C ASP A 218 -15.11 -18.58 10.81
N SER A 219 -14.02 -17.82 10.57
CA SER A 219 -12.76 -17.92 11.31
C SER A 219 -12.78 -17.17 12.65
N GLY A 220 -13.75 -16.27 12.84
CA GLY A 220 -13.87 -15.42 14.04
C GLY A 220 -12.96 -14.19 14.05
N ILE A 221 -12.27 -13.91 12.94
CA ILE A 221 -11.48 -12.69 12.77
C ILE A 221 -12.39 -11.46 12.76
N ILE A 222 -13.51 -11.53 12.02
CA ILE A 222 -14.60 -10.54 12.13
C ILE A 222 -15.63 -11.11 13.11
N THR A 223 -15.83 -10.39 14.22
CA THR A 223 -16.77 -10.79 15.27
C THR A 223 -18.23 -10.52 14.88
N ASP A 224 -19.16 -11.06 15.67
CA ASP A 224 -20.60 -10.76 15.59
C ASP A 224 -20.94 -9.28 15.79
N LYS A 225 -20.05 -8.53 16.44
CA LYS A 225 -20.13 -7.07 16.62
C LYS A 225 -19.29 -6.28 15.61
N PHE A 226 -18.81 -6.93 14.56
CA PHE A 226 -17.99 -6.35 13.50
C PHE A 226 -16.61 -5.82 13.91
N ALA A 227 -16.17 -6.05 15.16
CA ALA A 227 -14.77 -5.82 15.52
C ALA A 227 -13.86 -6.75 14.71
N VAL A 228 -12.80 -6.18 14.13
CA VAL A 228 -11.83 -6.89 13.29
C VAL A 228 -10.56 -7.18 14.08
N GLN A 229 -10.33 -8.47 14.35
CA GLN A 229 -9.14 -8.98 15.03
C GLN A 229 -7.97 -9.13 14.05
N ASP A 230 -6.75 -9.32 14.54
CA ASP A 230 -5.56 -9.23 13.70
C ASP A 230 -5.34 -10.45 12.81
N GLY A 231 -5.71 -11.64 13.28
CA GLY A 231 -5.48 -12.86 12.52
C GLY A 231 -5.53 -14.13 13.34
N VAL A 232 -5.16 -15.24 12.71
CA VAL A 232 -5.19 -16.56 13.33
C VAL A 232 -3.97 -17.38 12.91
N HIS A 233 -3.34 -18.08 13.86
CA HIS A 233 -2.28 -19.04 13.55
C HIS A 233 -2.86 -20.35 13.01
N ILE A 234 -2.24 -20.90 11.97
CA ILE A 234 -2.59 -22.23 11.47
C ILE A 234 -2.20 -23.29 12.52
N SER A 235 -3.06 -24.27 12.75
CA SER A 235 -2.70 -25.42 13.59
C SER A 235 -1.83 -26.42 12.82
N ASP A 236 -1.06 -27.24 13.54
CA ASP A 236 -0.25 -28.33 12.97
C ASP A 236 -1.06 -29.39 12.20
N ALA A 237 -2.38 -29.39 12.30
CA ALA A 237 -3.25 -30.38 11.65
C ALA A 237 -4.10 -29.77 10.53
N LYS A 238 -3.86 -30.23 9.31
CA LYS A 238 -4.68 -29.97 8.12
C LYS A 238 -6.16 -30.29 8.38
N GLY A 239 -7.06 -29.45 7.88
CA GLY A 239 -8.51 -29.62 7.98
C GLY A 239 -9.15 -29.27 9.33
N LYS A 240 -8.38 -28.78 10.31
CA LYS A 240 -8.95 -28.28 11.58
C LYS A 240 -9.29 -26.79 11.49
N LYS A 241 -10.31 -26.40 12.27
CA LYS A 241 -10.58 -24.97 12.54
C LYS A 241 -9.41 -24.39 13.33
N CYS A 242 -9.00 -23.19 12.97
CA CYS A 242 -7.98 -22.45 13.69
C CYS A 242 -8.66 -21.67 14.82
N THR A 243 -8.05 -21.69 16.01
CA THR A 243 -8.66 -21.14 17.25
C THR A 243 -7.74 -20.20 18.01
N ASP A 244 -6.47 -20.14 17.61
CA ASP A 244 -5.47 -19.24 18.19
C ASP A 244 -5.53 -17.90 17.46
N ILE A 245 -6.50 -17.08 17.88
CA ILE A 245 -6.80 -15.79 17.26
C ILE A 245 -6.07 -14.68 18.03
N ASP A 246 -5.27 -13.90 17.32
CA ASP A 246 -4.74 -12.65 17.86
C ASP A 246 -5.86 -11.60 17.86
N LYS A 247 -6.25 -11.18 19.06
CA LYS A 247 -7.38 -10.29 19.30
C LYS A 247 -7.01 -8.81 19.21
N THR A 248 -5.76 -8.49 18.89
CA THR A 248 -5.31 -7.13 18.67
C THR A 248 -6.15 -6.49 17.55
N GLN A 249 -6.48 -5.21 17.70
CA GLN A 249 -7.32 -4.48 16.75
C GLN A 249 -6.59 -3.24 16.30
N TRP A 250 -6.43 -3.13 14.98
CA TRP A 250 -5.74 -2.03 14.31
C TRP A 250 -6.72 -1.28 13.41
N SER A 251 -6.57 0.04 13.32
CA SER A 251 -7.55 0.88 12.62
C SER A 251 -7.65 0.53 11.14
N TYR A 252 -6.52 0.20 10.51
CA TYR A 252 -6.42 -0.14 9.10
C TYR A 252 -7.18 -1.44 8.75
N ASN A 253 -7.19 -2.45 9.64
CA ASN A 253 -7.94 -3.68 9.43
C ASN A 253 -9.44 -3.37 9.37
N THR A 254 -9.97 -2.56 10.29
CA THR A 254 -11.40 -2.19 10.23
C THR A 254 -11.71 -1.32 9.01
N GLY A 255 -10.82 -0.37 8.70
CA GLY A 255 -10.98 0.52 7.54
C GLY A 255 -11.02 -0.21 6.20
N ILE A 256 -10.15 -1.19 5.96
CA ILE A 256 -10.07 -1.90 4.68
C ILE A 256 -11.33 -2.73 4.40
N PHE A 257 -11.86 -3.40 5.44
CA PHE A 257 -13.13 -4.12 5.33
C PHE A 257 -14.32 -3.17 5.18
N LEU A 258 -14.31 -2.01 5.85
CA LEU A 258 -15.35 -1.00 5.69
C LEU A 258 -15.43 -0.53 4.24
N HIS A 259 -14.29 -0.19 3.63
CA HIS A 259 -14.25 0.23 2.24
C HIS A 259 -14.75 -0.87 1.31
N GLY A 260 -14.27 -2.11 1.43
CA GLY A 260 -14.75 -3.20 0.58
C GLY A 260 -16.24 -3.51 0.76
N ALA A 261 -16.76 -3.43 2.00
CA ALA A 261 -18.19 -3.60 2.27
C ALA A 261 -19.03 -2.47 1.66
N ALA A 262 -18.53 -1.23 1.67
CA ALA A 262 -19.18 -0.09 1.02
C ALA A 262 -19.20 -0.24 -0.51
N VAL A 263 -18.09 -0.73 -1.11
CA VAL A 263 -18.04 -1.07 -2.53
C VAL A 263 -19.08 -2.14 -2.89
N MET A 264 -19.15 -3.21 -2.11
CA MET A 264 -20.12 -4.29 -2.35
C MET A 264 -21.57 -3.83 -2.13
N TYR A 265 -21.83 -2.96 -1.14
CA TYR A 265 -23.13 -2.34 -0.97
C TYR A 265 -23.51 -1.45 -2.16
N ASN A 266 -22.57 -0.63 -2.64
CA ASN A 266 -22.79 0.21 -3.82
C ASN A 266 -23.11 -0.63 -5.07
N LEU A 267 -22.39 -1.74 -5.26
CA LEU A 267 -22.58 -2.66 -6.38
C LEU A 267 -23.93 -3.42 -6.32
N THR A 268 -24.35 -3.86 -5.14
CA THR A 268 -25.45 -4.83 -4.98
C THR A 268 -26.74 -4.24 -4.41
N SER A 269 -26.66 -3.10 -3.72
CA SER A 269 -27.73 -2.54 -2.87
C SER A 269 -28.27 -3.54 -1.82
N SER A 270 -27.49 -4.53 -1.41
CA SER A 270 -27.92 -5.57 -0.48
C SER A 270 -27.95 -5.09 0.97
N ASP A 271 -29.04 -5.42 1.68
CA ASP A 271 -29.16 -5.18 3.14
C ASP A 271 -28.06 -5.87 3.96
N SER A 272 -27.53 -7.01 3.48
CA SER A 272 -26.42 -7.70 4.14
C SER A 272 -25.15 -6.83 4.12
N TRP A 273 -24.77 -6.33 2.95
CA TRP A 273 -23.61 -5.45 2.79
C TRP A 273 -23.80 -4.12 3.49
N LYS A 274 -25.02 -3.58 3.49
CA LYS A 274 -25.38 -2.40 4.28
C LYS A 274 -25.09 -2.63 5.77
N LYS A 275 -25.61 -3.71 6.34
CA LYS A 275 -25.40 -4.06 7.76
C LYS A 275 -23.91 -4.23 8.09
N ARG A 276 -23.15 -4.87 7.20
CA ARG A 276 -21.70 -5.06 7.34
C ARG A 276 -20.96 -3.72 7.38
N ALA A 277 -21.23 -2.83 6.43
CA ALA A 277 -20.64 -1.50 6.37
C ALA A 277 -21.02 -0.64 7.57
N ASP A 278 -22.31 -0.62 7.96
CA ASP A 278 -22.78 0.13 9.15
C ASP A 278 -22.09 -0.37 10.43
N GLY A 279 -22.00 -1.69 10.60
CA GLY A 279 -21.37 -2.30 11.77
C GLY A 279 -19.87 -2.03 11.89
N LEU A 280 -19.15 -2.11 10.77
CA LEU A 280 -17.72 -1.75 10.72
C LEU A 280 -17.51 -0.26 10.99
N LEU A 281 -18.37 0.61 10.45
CA LEU A 281 -18.31 2.04 10.75
C LEU A 281 -18.57 2.31 12.23
N ASP A 282 -19.50 1.60 12.87
CA ASP A 282 -19.70 1.71 14.31
C ASP A 282 -18.48 1.23 15.11
N ASP A 283 -17.81 0.15 14.69
CA ASP A 283 -16.56 -0.30 15.31
C ASP A 283 -15.45 0.77 15.21
N VAL A 284 -15.31 1.43 14.05
CA VAL A 284 -14.38 2.57 13.88
C VAL A 284 -14.62 3.62 14.95
N PHE A 285 -15.86 4.05 15.15
CA PHE A 285 -16.19 5.08 16.14
C PHE A 285 -16.04 4.60 17.59
N ASN A 286 -16.22 3.31 17.84
CA ASN A 286 -16.08 2.73 19.18
C ASN A 286 -14.62 2.54 19.60
N LYS A 287 -13.72 2.25 18.64
CA LYS A 287 -12.35 1.80 18.93
C LYS A 287 -11.26 2.77 18.51
N PHE A 288 -11.44 3.47 17.38
CA PHE A 288 -10.37 4.25 16.74
C PHE A 288 -10.68 5.74 16.71
N VAL A 289 -11.67 6.19 17.48
CA VAL A 289 -12.01 7.62 17.66
C VAL A 289 -11.94 7.99 19.13
N LYS A 290 -11.15 9.02 19.43
CA LYS A 290 -11.05 9.62 20.76
C LYS A 290 -11.14 11.13 20.63
N ASP A 291 -12.02 11.76 21.42
CA ASP A 291 -12.24 13.21 21.38
C ASP A 291 -12.56 13.72 19.95
N GLU A 292 -13.36 12.96 19.20
CA GLU A 292 -13.68 13.19 17.77
C GLU A 292 -12.46 13.19 16.83
N ILE A 293 -11.35 12.56 17.23
CA ILE A 293 -10.11 12.48 16.46
C ILE A 293 -9.74 11.00 16.25
N ILE A 294 -9.30 10.65 15.03
CA ILE A 294 -8.79 9.30 14.74
C ILE A 294 -7.48 9.06 15.51
N TYR A 295 -7.38 7.90 16.16
CA TYR A 295 -6.20 7.50 16.92
C TYR A 295 -5.99 5.98 16.93
N GLU A 296 -4.75 5.54 17.25
CA GLU A 296 -4.41 4.13 17.40
C GLU A 296 -4.48 3.68 18.86
N GLN A 297 -5.62 3.08 19.24
CA GLN A 297 -5.95 2.76 20.63
C GLN A 297 -4.94 1.87 21.36
N PHE A 298 -4.30 0.97 20.63
CA PHE A 298 -3.40 -0.02 21.21
C PHE A 298 -2.03 0.58 21.58
N CYS A 299 -1.46 1.40 20.69
CA CYS A 299 -0.06 1.80 20.78
C CYS A 299 0.15 3.30 21.02
N GLU A 300 -0.77 4.17 20.57
CA GLU A 300 -0.59 5.62 20.61
C GLU A 300 -0.57 6.19 22.04
N PRO A 301 -1.47 5.80 22.97
CA PRO A 301 -1.46 6.33 24.33
C PRO A 301 -0.16 6.07 25.10
N HIS A 302 0.57 5.03 24.71
CA HIS A 302 1.81 4.60 25.35
C HIS A 302 3.07 4.97 24.55
N LYS A 303 2.92 5.60 23.37
CA LYS A 303 4.02 5.92 22.44
C LYS A 303 4.83 4.69 22.03
N GLN A 304 4.13 3.58 21.76
CA GLN A 304 4.74 2.28 21.42
C GLN A 304 4.43 1.82 20.00
N CYS A 305 3.88 2.70 19.16
CA CYS A 305 3.60 2.34 17.77
C CYS A 305 4.91 2.06 17.02
N SER A 306 4.98 0.92 16.33
CA SER A 306 6.07 0.61 15.40
C SER A 306 6.10 1.58 14.21
N GLN A 307 7.08 1.44 13.31
CA GLN A 307 7.11 2.22 12.07
C GLN A 307 5.85 2.00 11.23
N ASP A 308 5.43 0.74 11.08
CA ASP A 308 4.20 0.39 10.37
C ASP A 308 2.95 1.00 11.04
N GLN A 309 2.82 0.82 12.36
CA GLN A 309 1.63 1.27 13.09
C GLN A 309 1.47 2.79 13.07
N GLN A 310 2.55 3.53 12.81
CA GLN A 310 2.53 4.98 12.68
C GLN A 310 1.88 5.47 11.38
N SER A 311 1.51 4.60 10.43
CA SER A 311 0.81 4.99 9.20
C SER A 311 -0.66 4.54 9.14
N PHE A 312 -1.09 3.67 10.06
CA PHE A 312 -2.40 3.01 9.99
C PHE A 312 -3.60 3.97 10.00
N LYS A 313 -3.55 5.03 10.83
CA LYS A 313 -4.64 6.01 10.88
C LYS A 313 -4.82 6.79 9.57
N GLY A 314 -3.76 6.97 8.78
CA GLY A 314 -3.85 7.56 7.45
C GLY A 314 -4.62 6.66 6.48
N TYR A 315 -4.43 5.34 6.57
CA TYR A 315 -5.16 4.38 5.76
C TYR A 315 -6.62 4.27 6.19
N LEU A 316 -6.89 4.29 7.51
CA LEU A 316 -8.28 4.41 7.99
C LEU A 316 -8.94 5.67 7.42
N ALA A 317 -8.26 6.83 7.45
CA ALA A 317 -8.79 8.07 6.89
C ALA A 317 -9.07 7.95 5.38
N ARG A 318 -8.17 7.32 4.62
CA ARG A 318 -8.35 7.03 3.19
C ARG A 318 -9.62 6.23 2.92
N TRP A 319 -9.80 5.14 3.65
CA TRP A 319 -10.92 4.23 3.45
C TRP A 319 -12.25 4.78 3.97
N LEU A 320 -12.22 5.64 4.99
CA LEU A 320 -13.36 6.44 5.39
C LEU A 320 -13.76 7.41 4.28
N ALA A 321 -12.81 8.16 3.71
CA ALA A 321 -13.08 9.08 2.60
C ALA A 321 -13.60 8.36 1.35
N ALA A 322 -13.04 7.20 0.99
CA ALA A 322 -13.54 6.39 -0.11
C ALA A 322 -14.97 5.87 0.16
N THR A 323 -15.29 5.53 1.41
CA THR A 323 -16.64 5.10 1.81
C THR A 323 -17.69 6.19 1.55
N THR A 324 -17.36 7.48 1.75
CA THR A 324 -18.33 8.58 1.51
C THR A 324 -18.68 8.76 0.03
N GLN A 325 -17.80 8.33 -0.88
CA GLN A 325 -18.06 8.35 -2.32
C GLN A 325 -19.03 7.25 -2.77
N LEU A 326 -19.10 6.16 -2.00
CA LEU A 326 -19.83 4.94 -2.37
C LEU A 326 -21.11 4.76 -1.58
N TYR A 327 -21.18 5.31 -0.36
CA TYR A 327 -22.25 5.09 0.58
C TYR A 327 -22.69 6.38 1.29
N SER A 328 -23.53 7.14 0.58
CA SER A 328 -23.90 8.52 0.94
C SER A 328 -24.50 8.74 2.33
N SER A 329 -25.18 7.74 2.93
CA SER A 329 -25.75 7.90 4.27
C SER A 329 -24.71 7.94 5.39
N THR A 330 -23.45 7.63 5.08
CA THR A 330 -22.34 7.70 6.04
C THR A 330 -21.64 9.06 6.02
N ASN A 331 -21.91 9.90 5.02
CA ASN A 331 -21.13 11.11 4.70
C ASN A 331 -21.05 12.08 5.88
N ASP A 332 -22.18 12.51 6.46
CA ASP A 332 -22.19 13.48 7.56
C ASP A 332 -21.33 13.02 8.75
N LYS A 333 -21.46 11.73 9.12
CA LYS A 333 -20.75 11.14 10.25
C LYS A 333 -19.25 11.06 9.97
N ILE A 334 -18.87 10.57 8.78
CA ILE A 334 -17.47 10.40 8.38
C ILE A 334 -16.79 11.75 8.14
N MET A 335 -17.40 12.65 7.37
CA MET A 335 -16.81 13.94 7.04
C MET A 335 -16.65 14.84 8.26
N LYS A 336 -17.54 14.75 9.25
CA LYS A 336 -17.33 15.38 10.54
C LYS A 336 -16.03 14.88 11.20
N LEU A 337 -15.85 13.56 11.29
CA LEU A 337 -14.66 12.94 11.88
C LEU A 337 -13.36 13.29 11.11
N ILE A 338 -13.41 13.28 9.77
CA ILE A 338 -12.27 13.66 8.93
C ILE A 338 -11.90 15.12 9.20
N LYS A 339 -12.88 16.03 9.22
CA LYS A 339 -12.65 17.46 9.45
C LYS A 339 -12.07 17.76 10.84
N THR A 340 -12.62 17.16 11.90
CA THR A 340 -12.09 17.35 13.27
C THR A 340 -10.70 16.76 13.42
N SER A 341 -10.43 15.60 12.81
CA SER A 341 -9.10 14.99 12.80
C SER A 341 -8.09 15.83 12.01
N ALA A 342 -8.49 16.39 10.86
CA ALA A 342 -7.65 17.25 10.04
C ALA A 342 -7.28 18.53 10.79
N GLN A 343 -8.22 19.14 11.50
CA GLN A 343 -7.99 20.29 12.37
C GLN A 343 -6.98 19.98 13.48
N ALA A 344 -7.10 18.82 14.12
CA ALA A 344 -6.16 18.37 15.13
C ALA A 344 -4.76 18.09 14.55
N ALA A 345 -4.68 17.43 13.39
CA ALA A 345 -3.42 17.14 12.71
C ALA A 345 -2.69 18.44 12.30
N ALA A 346 -3.38 19.36 11.62
CA ALA A 346 -2.82 20.65 11.20
C ALA A 346 -2.22 21.43 12.38
N LYS A 347 -2.92 21.43 13.52
CA LYS A 347 -2.48 22.13 14.74
C LYS A 347 -1.15 21.60 15.28
N ILE A 348 -0.86 20.31 15.13
CA ILE A 348 0.38 19.71 15.62
C ILE A 348 1.51 19.69 14.59
N CYS A 349 1.23 20.05 13.33
CA CYS A 349 2.22 20.16 12.27
C CYS A 349 3.03 21.46 12.39
N THR A 350 3.77 21.58 13.49
CA THR A 350 4.57 22.76 13.84
C THR A 350 6.03 22.40 14.08
N GLY A 351 6.43 21.17 13.76
CA GLY A 351 7.73 20.62 14.13
C GLY A 351 8.88 21.18 13.28
N SER A 352 10.00 21.41 13.95
CA SER A 352 11.29 21.80 13.36
C SER A 352 12.42 20.94 13.95
N PRO A 353 12.34 19.60 13.83
CA PRO A 353 13.36 18.72 14.38
C PRO A 353 14.72 18.99 13.72
N THR A 354 15.80 18.79 14.45
CA THR A 354 17.16 18.96 13.91
C THR A 354 17.61 17.79 13.03
N GLU A 355 16.95 16.63 13.16
CA GLU A 355 17.26 15.39 12.44
C GLU A 355 15.95 14.68 12.04
N GLY A 356 16.01 13.77 11.07
CA GLY A 356 14.88 12.91 10.72
C GLY A 356 13.74 13.55 9.91
N TYR A 357 13.75 14.86 9.66
CA TYR A 357 12.84 15.52 8.71
C TYR A 357 13.62 16.49 7.82
N LYS A 358 13.46 16.36 6.51
CA LYS A 358 14.18 17.17 5.51
C LYS A 358 13.31 18.24 4.85
N GLY A 359 12.03 18.33 5.23
CA GLY A 359 11.13 19.38 4.75
C GLY A 359 11.37 20.75 5.43
N PRO A 360 10.58 21.77 5.10
CA PRO A 360 10.75 23.12 5.63
C PRO A 360 10.60 23.16 7.17
N ALA A 361 11.44 23.93 7.85
CA ALA A 361 11.31 24.12 9.30
C ALA A 361 9.90 24.64 9.65
N GLY A 362 9.29 24.09 10.69
CA GLY A 362 7.96 24.45 11.17
C GLY A 362 6.83 23.65 10.53
N THR A 363 7.16 22.68 9.67
CA THR A 363 6.16 21.91 8.89
C THR A 363 6.18 20.41 9.16
N ALA A 364 7.05 19.91 10.05
CA ALA A 364 7.04 18.49 10.42
C ALA A 364 5.76 18.17 11.19
N CYS A 365 5.07 17.10 10.78
CA CYS A 365 3.86 16.61 11.41
C CYS A 365 4.15 15.45 12.36
N GLY A 366 3.64 15.56 13.59
CA GLY A 366 3.70 14.50 14.58
C GLY A 366 2.64 13.42 14.36
N PHE A 367 2.69 12.38 15.19
CA PHE A 367 1.75 11.25 15.08
C PHE A 367 0.49 11.44 15.95
N SER A 368 0.65 11.99 17.16
CA SER A 368 -0.37 11.98 18.20
C SER A 368 -1.24 13.24 18.18
N TRP A 369 -2.23 13.28 17.29
CA TRP A 369 -3.11 14.44 17.06
C TRP A 369 -3.92 14.84 18.30
N THR A 370 -4.18 13.88 19.20
CA THR A 370 -4.93 14.11 20.45
C THR A 370 -4.17 14.92 21.50
N THR A 371 -2.86 15.14 21.33
CA THR A 371 -2.03 15.86 22.31
C THR A 371 -2.15 17.39 22.17
N GLY A 372 -2.55 17.89 21.00
CA GLY A 372 -2.69 19.31 20.71
C GLY A 372 -1.37 20.08 20.49
N SER A 373 -0.22 19.39 20.48
CA SER A 373 1.09 19.95 20.13
C SER A 373 1.96 18.93 19.41
N PHE A 374 2.97 19.38 18.65
CA PHE A 374 3.96 18.49 18.04
C PHE A 374 4.58 17.54 19.09
N ASP A 375 4.50 16.24 18.85
CA ASP A 375 4.88 15.19 19.83
C ASP A 375 6.33 14.72 19.70
N GLY A 376 7.08 15.28 18.74
CA GLY A 376 8.45 14.91 18.43
C GLY A 376 8.59 13.72 17.49
N SER A 377 7.49 13.03 17.12
CA SER A 377 7.55 11.96 16.13
C SER A 377 7.71 12.55 14.73
N VAL A 378 8.60 11.94 13.95
CA VAL A 378 8.91 12.33 12.58
C VAL A 378 9.12 11.08 11.75
N GLY A 379 8.58 11.07 10.53
CA GLY A 379 8.77 9.98 9.59
C GLY A 379 7.73 9.96 8.49
N VAL A 380 7.84 8.97 7.60
CA VAL A 380 6.91 8.76 6.48
C VAL A 380 5.48 8.57 7.01
N GLY A 381 5.23 7.61 7.92
CA GLY A 381 3.92 7.42 8.55
C GLY A 381 3.27 8.70 9.10
N PRO A 382 3.86 9.42 10.08
CA PRO A 382 3.28 10.63 10.64
C PRO A 382 2.99 11.73 9.59
N GLN A 383 3.93 11.95 8.67
CA GLN A 383 3.80 12.96 7.62
C GLN A 383 2.74 12.57 6.58
N MET A 384 2.67 11.29 6.22
CA MET A 384 1.68 10.72 5.30
C MET A 384 0.27 10.76 5.88
N ASN A 385 0.12 10.50 7.18
CA ASN A 385 -1.17 10.62 7.85
C ASN A 385 -1.69 12.05 7.83
N ALA A 386 -0.80 13.03 8.06
CA ALA A 386 -1.15 14.44 8.01
C ALA A 386 -1.56 14.87 6.60
N LEU A 387 -0.79 14.51 5.57
CA LEU A 387 -1.18 14.71 4.17
C LEU A 387 -2.58 14.13 3.90
N SER A 388 -2.75 12.86 4.25
CA SER A 388 -3.99 12.11 4.05
C SER A 388 -5.19 12.83 4.66
N ILE A 389 -5.15 13.11 5.96
CA ILE A 389 -6.33 13.67 6.64
C ILE A 389 -6.64 15.10 6.17
N LEU A 390 -5.62 15.88 5.78
CA LEU A 390 -5.81 17.21 5.20
C LEU A 390 -6.52 17.13 3.85
N MET A 391 -5.97 16.36 2.91
CA MET A 391 -6.51 16.30 1.54
C MET A 391 -7.89 15.63 1.48
N TYR A 392 -8.18 14.64 2.35
CA TYR A 392 -9.48 13.98 2.34
C TYR A 392 -10.65 14.88 2.80
N THR A 393 -10.39 16.07 3.36
CA THR A 393 -11.46 17.07 3.54
C THR A 393 -12.01 17.61 2.22
N LEU A 394 -11.29 17.44 1.11
CA LEU A 394 -11.70 17.87 -0.24
C LEU A 394 -12.62 16.86 -0.94
N VAL A 395 -12.80 15.65 -0.38
CA VAL A 395 -13.41 14.51 -1.08
C VAL A 395 -14.85 14.74 -1.53
N GLU A 396 -15.63 15.57 -0.80
CA GLU A 396 -17.01 15.92 -1.19
C GLU A 396 -17.09 16.66 -2.51
N SER A 397 -16.03 17.40 -2.87
CA SER A 397 -15.94 18.15 -4.13
C SER A 397 -15.25 17.37 -5.26
N ALA A 398 -14.71 16.19 -4.95
CA ALA A 398 -13.98 15.37 -5.89
C ALA A 398 -14.91 14.60 -6.83
N LYS A 399 -14.38 14.23 -8.00
CA LYS A 399 -15.06 13.27 -8.87
C LYS A 399 -14.93 11.88 -8.27
N GLY A 400 -16.05 11.17 -8.13
CA GLY A 400 -16.05 9.78 -7.68
C GLY A 400 -15.27 8.84 -8.63
N PRO A 401 -14.95 7.62 -8.16
CA PRO A 401 -14.18 6.65 -8.91
C PRO A 401 -14.88 6.26 -10.22
N VAL A 402 -14.11 6.19 -11.31
CA VAL A 402 -14.61 5.72 -12.61
C VAL A 402 -14.60 4.19 -12.68
N THR A 403 -15.36 3.66 -13.62
CA THR A 403 -15.40 2.25 -13.99
C THR A 403 -14.98 2.11 -15.46
N SER A 404 -14.81 0.87 -15.93
CA SER A 404 -14.64 0.56 -17.35
C SER A 404 -15.75 1.13 -18.26
N LYS A 405 -16.94 1.44 -17.71
CA LYS A 405 -18.09 1.99 -18.44
C LYS A 405 -18.30 3.50 -18.22
N THR A 406 -17.62 4.11 -17.25
CA THR A 406 -17.83 5.51 -16.84
C THR A 406 -16.59 6.39 -16.98
N GLY A 407 -15.63 5.98 -17.82
CA GLY A 407 -14.49 6.81 -18.20
C GLY A 407 -13.12 6.24 -17.85
N GLY A 408 -13.05 5.04 -17.27
CA GLY A 408 -11.78 4.35 -17.01
C GLY A 408 -10.97 4.15 -18.29
N THR A 409 -9.72 4.61 -18.29
CA THR A 409 -8.81 4.54 -19.45
C THR A 409 -7.79 3.41 -19.35
N SER A 410 -7.51 2.94 -18.14
CA SER A 410 -6.45 1.97 -17.89
C SER A 410 -6.76 0.61 -18.53
N LYS A 411 -5.81 0.12 -19.34
CA LYS A 411 -5.92 -1.18 -20.03
C LYS A 411 -5.78 -2.32 -19.02
N GLY A 412 -6.71 -3.28 -19.08
CA GLY A 412 -6.68 -4.50 -18.27
C GLY A 412 -6.01 -5.68 -18.96
N ASN A 413 -5.66 -6.68 -18.17
CA ASN A 413 -5.27 -8.02 -18.61
C ASN A 413 -5.86 -9.05 -17.63
N PRO A 414 -7.07 -9.58 -17.88
CA PRO A 414 -7.75 -10.50 -16.96
C PRO A 414 -6.99 -11.81 -16.70
N GLY A 415 -6.02 -12.17 -17.54
CA GLY A 415 -5.18 -13.36 -17.37
C GLY A 415 -3.73 -13.05 -16.99
N GLY A 416 -3.44 -11.84 -16.48
CA GLY A 416 -2.10 -11.46 -16.02
C GLY A 416 -1.71 -12.10 -14.69
N GLY A 417 -0.44 -11.93 -14.30
CA GLY A 417 0.15 -12.45 -13.06
C GLY A 417 0.73 -13.86 -13.20
N ASN A 418 1.62 -14.23 -12.27
CA ASN A 418 2.19 -15.57 -12.19
C ASN A 418 1.46 -16.43 -11.16
N THR A 419 0.55 -17.27 -11.64
CA THR A 419 -0.26 -18.13 -10.76
C THR A 419 0.42 -19.44 -10.35
N ASP A 420 1.65 -19.73 -10.79
CA ASP A 420 2.36 -20.96 -10.39
C ASP A 420 2.86 -20.85 -8.94
N ILE A 421 2.17 -21.55 -8.03
CA ILE A 421 2.54 -21.56 -6.61
C ILE A 421 3.88 -22.24 -6.33
N ASN A 422 4.42 -23.02 -7.28
CA ASN A 422 5.73 -23.65 -7.13
C ASN A 422 6.86 -22.62 -7.26
N ASP A 423 6.67 -21.54 -8.01
CA ASP A 423 7.69 -20.48 -8.11
C ASP A 423 7.91 -19.76 -6.76
N ASN A 424 6.93 -19.87 -5.83
CA ASN A 424 7.01 -19.34 -4.47
C ASN A 424 7.65 -20.31 -3.47
N ASP A 425 8.21 -21.44 -3.93
CA ASP A 425 8.90 -22.43 -3.09
C ASP A 425 10.43 -22.26 -3.04
N GLY A 426 10.95 -21.23 -3.72
CA GLY A 426 12.37 -20.86 -3.65
C GLY A 426 13.26 -21.72 -4.53
N THR A 427 12.66 -22.59 -5.37
CA THR A 427 13.36 -23.17 -6.51
C THR A 427 13.32 -22.15 -7.65
N PRO A 428 14.48 -21.60 -8.09
CA PRO A 428 14.49 -20.75 -9.26
C PRO A 428 13.91 -21.54 -10.43
N PRO A 429 13.03 -20.94 -11.26
CA PRO A 429 12.58 -21.59 -12.47
C PRO A 429 13.83 -21.90 -13.31
N LEU A 430 14.15 -23.20 -13.42
CA LEU A 430 15.28 -23.64 -14.20
C LEU A 430 14.98 -23.26 -15.65
N LYS A 431 15.86 -22.49 -16.28
CA LYS A 431 15.73 -22.16 -17.71
C LYS A 431 15.58 -23.46 -18.49
N ASP A 432 14.61 -23.48 -19.41
CA ASP A 432 14.44 -24.58 -20.34
C ASP A 432 15.77 -24.88 -21.05
N ILE A 433 16.20 -26.14 -20.98
CA ILE A 433 17.45 -26.57 -21.61
C ILE A 433 17.28 -26.49 -23.13
N THR A 434 17.93 -25.52 -23.75
CA THR A 434 17.84 -25.30 -25.19
C THR A 434 18.64 -26.34 -25.97
N THR A 435 18.41 -26.41 -27.28
CA THR A 435 19.24 -27.24 -28.18
C THR A 435 20.69 -26.77 -28.20
N ALA A 436 20.94 -25.47 -28.05
CA ALA A 436 22.28 -24.91 -27.96
C ALA A 436 23.01 -25.36 -26.68
N ASP A 437 22.30 -25.40 -25.54
CA ASP A 437 22.85 -25.87 -24.27
C ASP A 437 23.24 -27.36 -24.35
N LYS A 438 22.37 -28.18 -24.95
CA LYS A 438 22.64 -29.61 -25.19
C LYS A 438 23.86 -29.82 -26.11
N ALA A 439 23.97 -29.03 -27.18
CA ALA A 439 25.10 -29.10 -28.09
C ALA A 439 26.41 -28.67 -27.41
N GLY A 440 26.39 -27.57 -26.66
CA GLY A 440 27.54 -27.08 -25.89
C GLY A 440 28.01 -28.09 -24.85
N ALA A 441 27.08 -28.67 -24.07
CA ALA A 441 27.38 -29.71 -23.11
C ALA A 441 27.98 -30.96 -23.78
N GLY A 442 27.46 -31.36 -24.95
CA GLY A 442 28.00 -32.48 -25.73
C GLY A 442 29.43 -32.23 -26.22
N ILE A 443 29.72 -31.03 -26.74
CA ILE A 443 31.06 -30.63 -27.20
C ILE A 443 32.05 -30.63 -26.03
N LEU A 444 31.70 -30.00 -24.91
CA LEU A 444 32.52 -29.99 -23.69
C LEU A 444 32.83 -31.41 -23.20
N THR A 445 31.81 -32.27 -23.14
CA THR A 445 31.96 -33.68 -22.74
C THR A 445 32.93 -34.40 -23.68
N PHE A 446 32.78 -34.23 -25.00
CA PHE A 446 33.66 -34.84 -25.98
C PHE A 446 35.10 -34.37 -25.84
N LEU A 447 35.33 -33.06 -25.71
CA LEU A 447 36.67 -32.48 -25.54
C LEU A 447 37.34 -32.97 -24.26
N PHE A 448 36.57 -33.10 -23.18
CA PHE A 448 37.09 -33.62 -21.91
C PHE A 448 37.51 -35.09 -22.05
N LEU A 449 36.65 -35.92 -22.65
CA LEU A 449 36.96 -37.33 -22.91
C LEU A 449 38.15 -37.48 -23.86
N ALA A 450 38.20 -36.70 -24.95
CA ALA A 450 39.31 -36.72 -25.90
C ALA A 450 40.62 -36.26 -25.24
N GLY A 451 40.58 -35.26 -24.36
CA GLY A 451 41.72 -34.80 -23.58
C GLY A 451 42.23 -35.85 -22.59
N VAL A 452 41.33 -36.53 -21.88
CA VAL A 452 41.68 -37.64 -20.98
C VAL A 452 42.30 -38.80 -21.76
N ILE A 453 41.67 -39.22 -22.85
CA ILE A 453 42.17 -40.30 -23.71
C ILE A 453 43.54 -39.92 -24.28
N GLY A 454 43.66 -38.72 -24.85
CA GLY A 454 44.91 -38.22 -25.42
C GLY A 454 46.04 -38.12 -24.38
N GLY A 455 45.74 -37.62 -23.17
CA GLY A 455 46.69 -37.56 -22.07
C GLY A 455 47.14 -38.94 -21.58
N VAL A 456 46.20 -39.89 -21.42
CA VAL A 456 46.53 -41.27 -21.05
C VAL A 456 47.35 -41.94 -22.15
N SER A 457 46.98 -41.78 -23.42
CA SER A 457 47.74 -42.32 -24.55
C SER A 457 49.15 -41.74 -24.62
N PHE A 458 49.32 -40.43 -24.40
CA PHE A 458 50.64 -39.79 -24.35
C PHE A 458 51.52 -40.34 -23.21
N LEU A 459 50.95 -40.61 -22.04
CA LEU A 459 51.68 -41.16 -20.90
C LEU A 459 52.06 -42.65 -21.06
N VAL A 460 51.34 -43.39 -21.89
CA VAL A 460 51.55 -44.84 -22.09
C VAL A 460 52.42 -45.12 -23.32
N ILE A 461 52.55 -44.18 -24.25
CA ILE A 461 53.46 -44.30 -25.40
C ILE A 461 54.85 -43.88 -24.94
N ASP A 462 55.74 -44.86 -24.77
CA ASP A 462 57.18 -44.62 -24.59
C ASP A 462 57.76 -43.97 -25.86
N PHE A 463 58.41 -42.82 -25.69
CA PHE A 463 59.23 -42.15 -26.72
C PHE A 463 60.68 -42.59 -26.64
#